data_AF-A0A841ZQT6-F1
#
_entry.id   AF-A0A841ZQT6-F1
#
_cell.length_a   1.000
_cell.length_b   1.000
_cell.length_c   1.000
_cell.angle_alpha   90.00
_cell.angle_beta   90.00
_cell.angle_gamma   90.00
#
_symmetry.space_group_name_H-M   'P 1'
#
loop_
_entity.id
_entity.type
_entity.pdbx_description
1 polymer ?
#
loop_
_entity_poly.entity_id
_entity_poly.type
_entity_poly.pdbx_seq_one_letter_code
_entity_poly.pdbx_strand_id
1 'polypeptide(L)'
;AGQKVELVAYDAAKPNTRKELDRKSFTVREVAGSNLQGKILDAHYDYQTAKVVGNFTGDIQVAYITVNGGEAQAWGGSFNEDGTFEYWTKSINHGDRVTIYGYNKTTAHVELDRYTFIAA
;
A
#
# COMPACT_ATOMS: atom_id res chain seq x y z
N ALA A 1 3.65 -8.33 -14.33
CA ALA A 1 2.94 -9.47 -14.96
C ALA A 1 3.83 -10.19 -15.95
N GLY A 2 3.61 -11.49 -16.17
CA GLY A 2 4.10 -12.12 -17.40
C GLY A 2 5.59 -12.44 -17.41
N GLN A 3 6.28 -12.37 -16.27
CA GLN A 3 7.63 -12.91 -16.16
C GLN A 3 7.56 -14.43 -16.36
N LYS A 4 8.28 -14.91 -17.37
CA LYS A 4 8.45 -16.33 -17.64
C LYS A 4 9.57 -16.85 -16.75
N VAL A 5 9.25 -17.76 -15.85
CA VAL A 5 10.24 -18.45 -15.02
C VAL A 5 10.39 -19.87 -15.54
N GLU A 6 11.63 -20.34 -15.60
CA GLU A 6 11.96 -21.67 -16.09
C GLU A 6 12.62 -22.47 -14.97
N LEU A 7 12.03 -23.61 -14.63
CA LEU A 7 12.66 -24.61 -13.79
C LEU A 7 13.33 -25.64 -14.70
N VAL A 8 14.66 -25.75 -14.59
CA VAL A 8 15.46 -26.70 -15.37
C VAL A 8 16.03 -27.75 -14.43
N ALA A 9 15.65 -29.00 -14.64
CA ALA A 9 16.20 -30.14 -13.91
C ALA A 9 17.36 -30.74 -14.70
N TYR A 10 18.49 -30.96 -14.04
CA TYR A 10 19.66 -31.64 -14.61
C TYR A 10 19.81 -33.03 -14.00
N ASP A 11 20.55 -33.91 -14.68
CA ASP A 11 20.92 -35.19 -14.10
C ASP A 11 21.75 -35.03 -12.81
N ALA A 12 21.75 -36.08 -11.99
CA ALA A 12 22.48 -36.10 -10.72
C ALA A 12 24.00 -36.19 -10.91
N ALA A 13 24.46 -36.58 -12.10
CA ALA A 13 25.88 -36.59 -12.41
C ALA A 13 26.36 -35.14 -12.50
N LYS A 14 27.57 -34.90 -12.00
CA LYS A 14 28.22 -33.58 -12.08
C LYS A 14 29.42 -33.62 -13.03
N PRO A 15 29.28 -34.10 -14.29
CA PRO A 15 30.35 -33.96 -15.26
C PRO A 15 30.53 -32.48 -15.63
N ASN A 16 31.61 -32.17 -16.34
CA ASN A 16 31.91 -30.81 -16.82
C ASN A 16 30.78 -30.22 -17.70
N THR A 17 29.89 -31.06 -18.23
CA THR A 17 28.70 -30.64 -18.99
C THR A 17 27.48 -31.41 -18.51
N ARG A 18 26.54 -30.75 -17.82
CA ARG A 18 25.33 -31.39 -17.29
C ARG A 18 24.29 -31.64 -18.37
N LYS A 19 23.61 -32.80 -18.29
CA LYS A 19 22.46 -33.12 -19.15
C LYS A 19 21.16 -32.62 -18.54
N GLU A 20 20.38 -31.84 -19.28
CA GLU A 20 19.02 -31.43 -18.92
C GLU A 20 18.05 -32.63 -19.04
N LEU A 21 17.26 -32.85 -18.00
CA LEU A 21 16.26 -33.93 -17.94
C LEU A 21 14.83 -33.41 -18.13
N ASP A 22 14.56 -32.21 -17.65
CA ASP A 22 13.24 -31.59 -17.77
C ASP A 22 13.35 -30.07 -17.76
N ARG A 23 12.40 -29.43 -18.44
CA ARG A 23 12.21 -27.99 -18.44
C ARG A 23 10.74 -27.69 -18.34
N LYS A 24 10.39 -26.99 -17.27
CA LYS A 24 9.04 -26.50 -17.07
C LYS A 24 9.04 -24.99 -17.01
N SER A 25 8.32 -24.38 -17.93
CA SER A 25 8.01 -22.95 -17.87
C SER A 25 6.70 -22.73 -17.14
N PHE A 26 6.67 -21.74 -16.27
CA PHE A 26 5.44 -21.21 -15.71
C PHE A 26 5.45 -19.69 -15.79
N THR A 27 4.27 -19.14 -16.06
CA THR A 27 4.08 -17.70 -16.05
C THR A 27 3.77 -17.27 -14.63
N VAL A 28 4.49 -16.28 -14.12
CA VAL A 28 4.10 -15.63 -12.88
C VAL A 28 2.74 -14.98 -13.12
N ARG A 29 1.69 -15.53 -12.49
CA ARG A 29 0.40 -14.86 -12.44
C ARG A 29 0.60 -13.58 -11.62
N GLU A 30 0.12 -12.47 -12.16
CA GLU A 30 -0.09 -11.25 -11.37
C GLU A 30 -0.75 -11.63 -10.05
N VAL A 31 -0.13 -11.26 -8.93
CA VAL A 31 -0.84 -11.26 -7.66
C VAL A 31 -1.95 -10.22 -7.80
N ALA A 32 -3.20 -10.57 -7.50
CA ALA A 32 -4.29 -9.60 -7.50
C ALA A 32 -3.87 -8.40 -6.62
N GLY A 33 -3.66 -7.24 -7.24
CA GLY A 33 -3.11 -6.04 -6.60
C GLY A 33 -1.75 -5.55 -7.12
N SER A 34 -1.11 -6.26 -8.05
CA SER A 34 0.24 -5.91 -8.57
C SER A 34 0.31 -4.68 -9.49
N ASN A 35 -0.82 -4.13 -9.94
CA ASN A 35 -0.88 -2.84 -10.65
C ASN A 35 -1.57 -1.73 -9.85
N LEU A 36 -1.91 -1.98 -8.58
CA LEU A 36 -2.51 -0.95 -7.75
C LEU A 36 -1.47 0.11 -7.44
N GLN A 37 -1.85 1.35 -7.65
CA GLN A 37 -0.98 2.50 -7.39
C GLN A 37 -1.79 3.56 -6.67
N GLY A 38 -1.18 4.24 -5.73
CA GLY A 38 -1.82 5.33 -5.01
C GLY A 38 -0.79 6.24 -4.41
N LYS A 39 -1.14 7.52 -4.28
CA LYS A 39 -0.30 8.52 -3.59
C LYS A 39 -1.18 9.49 -2.83
N ILE A 40 -0.81 9.76 -1.58
CA ILE A 40 -1.33 10.90 -0.82
C ILE A 40 -0.46 12.11 -1.19
N LEU A 41 -1.10 13.15 -1.71
CA LEU A 41 -0.41 14.34 -2.23
C LEU A 41 -0.18 15.36 -1.12
N ASP A 42 -1.21 15.59 -0.31
CA ASP A 42 -1.20 16.48 0.83
C ASP A 42 -2.18 15.98 1.89
N ALA A 43 -1.99 16.44 3.13
CA ALA A 43 -2.93 16.25 4.21
C ALA A 43 -2.73 17.31 5.29
N HIS A 44 -3.82 17.71 5.95
CA HIS A 44 -3.79 18.49 7.17
C HIS A 44 -4.90 18.06 8.12
N TYR A 45 -4.77 18.43 9.39
CA TYR A 45 -5.81 18.20 10.39
C TYR A 45 -6.68 19.45 10.53
N ASP A 46 -7.99 19.31 10.35
CA ASP A 46 -8.97 20.34 10.58
C ASP A 46 -9.52 20.24 12.01
N TYR A 47 -9.11 21.20 12.85
CA TYR A 47 -9.53 21.30 14.25
C TYR A 47 -11.03 21.64 14.43
N GLN A 48 -11.70 22.18 13.40
CA GLN A 48 -13.13 22.49 13.47
C GLN A 48 -13.99 21.25 13.28
N THR A 49 -13.57 20.35 12.40
CA THR A 49 -14.33 19.14 12.06
C THR A 49 -13.79 17.87 12.71
N ALA A 50 -12.61 17.94 13.34
CA ALA A 50 -11.88 16.80 13.88
C ALA A 50 -11.62 15.74 12.79
N LYS A 51 -11.14 16.20 11.63
CA LYS A 51 -10.83 15.33 10.49
C LYS A 51 -9.43 15.62 9.97
N VAL A 52 -8.74 14.57 9.53
CA VAL A 52 -7.63 14.71 8.59
C VAL A 52 -8.23 14.77 7.20
N VAL A 53 -7.92 15.82 6.45
CA VAL A 53 -8.40 16.02 5.07
C VAL A 53 -7.23 16.28 4.14
N GLY A 54 -7.38 15.95 2.86
CA GLY A 54 -6.32 16.17 1.89
C GLY A 54 -6.65 15.62 0.51
N ASN A 55 -5.63 15.56 -0.33
CA ASN A 55 -5.73 15.08 -1.70
C ASN A 55 -4.94 13.78 -1.92
N PHE A 56 -5.46 12.92 -2.77
CA PHE A 56 -4.84 11.65 -3.15
C PHE A 56 -5.07 11.33 -4.63
N THR A 57 -4.36 10.33 -5.12
CA THR A 57 -4.53 9.76 -6.46
C THR A 57 -4.52 8.24 -6.39
N GLY A 58 -5.06 7.62 -7.44
CA GLY A 58 -4.99 6.18 -7.65
C GLY A 58 -5.99 5.40 -6.80
N ASP A 59 -5.61 4.18 -6.41
CA ASP A 59 -6.50 3.15 -5.89
C ASP A 59 -6.65 3.15 -4.36
N ILE A 60 -6.35 4.28 -3.70
CA ILE A 60 -6.54 4.40 -2.25
C ILE A 60 -8.03 4.53 -1.95
N GLN A 61 -8.52 3.69 -1.03
CA GLN A 61 -9.94 3.62 -0.69
C GLN A 61 -10.19 3.56 0.82
N VAL A 62 -9.16 3.30 1.61
CA VAL A 62 -9.24 3.21 3.08
C VAL A 62 -7.89 3.56 3.68
N ALA A 63 -7.88 4.09 4.89
CA ALA A 63 -6.67 4.34 5.64
C ALA A 63 -6.82 3.99 7.12
N TYR A 64 -5.68 3.88 7.80
CA TYR A 64 -5.58 4.15 9.23
C TYR A 64 -4.49 5.18 9.46
N ILE A 65 -4.49 5.78 10.65
CA ILE A 65 -3.46 6.75 11.04
C ILE A 65 -2.76 6.34 12.33
N THR A 66 -1.55 6.84 12.53
CA THR A 66 -0.87 6.85 13.82
C THR A 66 -0.53 8.29 14.21
N VAL A 67 -0.53 8.57 15.51
CA VAL A 67 -0.16 9.88 16.06
C VAL A 67 1.07 9.70 16.93
N ASN A 68 2.12 10.47 16.65
CA ASN A 68 3.44 10.38 17.29
C ASN A 68 4.07 8.97 17.25
N GLY A 69 3.67 8.13 16.30
CA GLY A 69 4.12 6.72 16.21
C GLY A 69 3.50 5.81 17.27
N GLY A 70 2.44 6.25 17.95
CA GLY A 70 1.66 5.43 18.86
C GLY A 70 0.77 4.41 18.14
N GLU A 71 -0.27 3.96 18.84
CA GLU A 71 -1.19 2.94 18.33
C GLU A 71 -1.91 3.39 17.05
N ALA A 72 -2.13 2.41 16.17
CA ALA A 72 -2.94 2.61 14.98
C ALA A 72 -4.39 2.88 15.38
N GLN A 73 -4.96 3.95 14.83
CA GLN A 73 -6.37 4.25 14.96
C GLN A 73 -7.22 3.35 14.07
N ALA A 74 -8.54 3.40 14.23
CA ALA A 74 -9.46 2.56 13.50
C ALA A 74 -9.33 2.73 11.97
N TRP A 75 -9.48 1.64 11.23
CA TRP A 75 -9.55 1.73 9.76
C TRP A 75 -10.78 2.53 9.33
N GLY A 76 -10.63 3.39 8.32
CA GLY A 76 -11.74 4.20 7.81
C GLY A 76 -11.30 5.28 6.82
N GLY A 77 -12.10 6.35 6.82
CA GLY A 77 -11.98 7.47 5.88
C GLY A 77 -12.90 7.33 4.67
N SER A 78 -13.12 8.46 4.00
CA SER A 78 -13.85 8.58 2.73
C SER A 78 -12.87 9.07 1.68
N PHE A 79 -12.73 8.33 0.58
CA PHE A 79 -11.84 8.63 -0.53
C PHE A 79 -12.71 8.84 -1.77
N ASN A 80 -12.81 10.10 -2.20
CA ASN A 80 -13.74 10.54 -3.23
C ASN A 80 -13.11 10.43 -4.63
N GLU A 81 -13.95 10.27 -5.66
CA GLU A 81 -13.50 10.18 -7.06
C GLU A 81 -12.84 11.47 -7.57
N ASP A 82 -13.11 12.62 -6.93
CA ASP A 82 -12.48 13.90 -7.24
C ASP A 82 -11.04 14.04 -6.70
N GLY A 83 -10.53 13.01 -6.02
CA GLY A 83 -9.20 12.98 -5.44
C GLY A 83 -9.12 13.58 -4.04
N THR A 84 -10.24 13.96 -3.41
CA THR A 84 -10.25 14.41 -2.02
C THR A 84 -10.50 13.26 -1.04
N PHE A 85 -9.93 13.34 0.16
CA PHE A 85 -10.27 12.39 1.22
C PHE A 85 -10.49 13.09 2.56
N GLU A 86 -11.24 12.41 3.43
CA GLU A 86 -11.40 12.78 4.83
C GLU A 86 -11.33 11.56 5.75
N TYR A 87 -10.74 11.73 6.94
CA TYR A 87 -10.63 10.71 7.96
C TYR A 87 -10.92 11.33 9.33
N TRP A 88 -11.96 10.86 10.01
CA TRP A 88 -12.35 11.41 11.31
C TRP A 88 -11.45 10.89 12.44
N THR A 89 -10.96 11.80 13.28
CA THR A 89 -10.16 11.48 14.47
C THR A 89 -10.22 12.61 15.48
N LYS A 90 -10.33 12.27 16.77
CA LYS A 90 -10.44 13.25 17.88
C LYS A 90 -9.16 13.40 18.71
N SER A 91 -8.07 12.74 18.33
CA SER A 91 -6.88 12.57 19.16
C SER A 91 -5.62 13.17 18.53
N ILE A 92 -5.70 14.41 18.03
CA ILE A 92 -4.57 15.14 17.44
C ILE A 92 -4.48 16.53 18.07
N ASN A 93 -3.32 16.87 18.60
CA ASN A 93 -2.98 18.20 19.12
C ASN A 93 -2.06 18.95 18.16
N HIS A 94 -1.93 20.26 18.35
CA HIS A 94 -0.96 21.06 17.62
C HIS A 94 0.47 20.58 17.90
N GLY A 95 1.25 20.38 16.85
CA GLY A 95 2.60 19.82 16.89
C GLY A 95 2.67 18.30 16.83
N ASP A 96 1.55 17.58 16.88
CA ASP A 96 1.56 16.13 16.77
C ASP A 96 1.99 15.69 15.37
N ARG A 97 2.83 14.66 15.31
CA ARG A 97 3.23 14.02 14.05
C ARG A 97 2.21 12.97 13.66
N VAL A 98 1.46 13.22 12.59
CA VAL A 98 0.42 12.32 12.10
C VAL A 98 0.96 11.56 10.89
N THR A 99 0.80 10.24 10.88
CA THR A 99 1.15 9.40 9.73
C THR A 99 -0.08 8.67 9.23
N ILE A 100 -0.39 8.85 7.95
CA ILE A 100 -1.50 8.21 7.25
C ILE A 100 -0.94 7.04 6.45
N TYR A 101 -1.59 5.89 6.53
CA TYR A 101 -1.26 4.70 5.74
C TYR A 101 -2.46 4.42 4.82
N GLY A 102 -2.28 4.65 3.52
CA GLY A 102 -3.30 4.51 2.51
C GLY A 102 -3.28 3.13 1.87
N TYR A 103 -4.45 2.49 1.81
CA TYR A 103 -4.64 1.14 1.29
C TYR A 103 -5.75 1.11 0.25
N ASN A 104 -5.70 0.09 -0.59
CA ASN A 104 -6.84 -0.26 -1.43
C ASN A 104 -7.88 -1.09 -0.66
N LYS A 105 -9.10 -1.23 -1.20
CA LYS A 105 -10.17 -2.06 -0.60
C LYS A 105 -10.28 -3.47 -1.19
N THR A 106 -9.17 -4.07 -1.63
CA THR A 106 -9.20 -5.52 -1.94
C THR A 106 -9.11 -6.34 -0.65
N THR A 107 -9.44 -7.62 -0.75
CA THR A 107 -9.38 -8.58 0.37
C THR A 107 -8.02 -8.59 1.09
N ALA A 108 -6.94 -8.23 0.40
CA ALA A 108 -5.59 -8.23 0.95
C ALA A 108 -5.17 -6.92 1.63
N HIS A 109 -5.89 -5.81 1.45
CA HIS A 109 -5.51 -4.47 1.92
C HIS A 109 -4.03 -4.18 1.67
N VAL A 110 -3.67 -3.97 0.40
CA VAL A 110 -2.31 -3.63 -0.02
C VAL A 110 -2.05 -2.17 0.33
N GLU A 111 -0.98 -1.91 1.09
CA GLU A 111 -0.51 -0.55 1.35
C GLU A 111 0.01 0.05 0.04
N LEU A 112 -0.52 1.21 -0.34
CA LEU A 112 -0.15 1.90 -1.57
C LEU A 112 0.75 3.09 -1.30
N ASP A 113 0.52 3.81 -0.19
CA ASP A 113 1.33 4.94 0.19
C ASP A 113 1.27 5.23 1.69
N ARG A 114 2.26 5.98 2.17
CA ARG A 114 2.32 6.49 3.53
C ARG A 114 2.77 7.94 3.53
N TYR A 115 2.01 8.80 4.19
CA TYR A 115 2.26 10.24 4.26
C TYR A 115 2.32 10.72 5.71
N THR A 116 3.27 11.60 6.01
CA THR A 116 3.46 12.16 7.36
C THR A 116 3.44 13.68 7.30
N PHE A 117 2.69 14.29 8.21
CA PHE A 117 2.66 15.73 8.42
C PHE A 117 2.71 16.09 9.92
N ILE A 118 2.99 17.35 10.22
CA ILE A 118 2.86 17.91 11.56
C ILE A 118 1.52 18.65 11.61
N ALA A 119 0.66 18.31 12.56
CA ALA A 119 -0.58 19.01 12.77
C ALA A 119 -0.29 20.44 13.25
N ALA A 120 -0.78 21.43 12.50
CA ALA A 120 -0.58 22.86 12.75
C ALA A 120 -1.90 23.60 12.52
#